data_AF-A0A7Y5SP54-F1
#
_entry.id   AF-A0A7Y5SP54-F1
#
_cell.length_a   1.000
_cell.length_b   1.000
_cell.length_c   1.000
_cell.angle_alpha   90.00
_cell.angle_beta   90.00
_cell.angle_gamma   90.00
#
_symmetry.space_group_name_H-M   'P 1'
#
loop_
_entity.id
_entity.type
_entity.pdbx_description
1 polymer ?
#
loop_
_entity_poly.entity_id
_entity_poly.type
_entity_poly.pdbx_seq_one_letter_code
_entity_poly.pdbx_strand_id
1 'polypeptide(L)'
;MRIAYVCADPGVPAFGRKGCSIHVQEVLRALRAEGATVELLAARLDDDCPADLRDVAVHCLPRAGKAPLAAREQQALAANSALREMLWRHGPWDAVYERYSLWSFAGMEHAAETGIPGLLEVNAPLIEEQTEHRGLLDRDG
;
A
#
# COMPACT_ATOMS: atom_id res chain seq x y z
N MET A 1 2.69 -8.60 17.74
CA MET A 1 1.92 -8.81 16.50
C MET A 1 2.75 -8.32 15.32
N ARG A 2 2.96 -9.11 14.27
CA ARG A 2 3.62 -8.70 13.02
C ARG A 2 2.55 -8.28 12.00
N ILE A 3 2.59 -7.03 11.56
CA ILE A 3 1.60 -6.46 10.64
C ILE A 3 2.28 -6.11 9.32
N ALA A 4 1.73 -6.60 8.21
CA ALA A 4 2.04 -6.07 6.89
C ALA A 4 1.18 -4.82 6.63
N TYR A 5 1.80 -3.64 6.60
CA TYR A 5 1.14 -2.41 6.17
C TYR A 5 1.36 -2.23 4.66
N VAL A 6 0.30 -2.31 3.86
CA VAL A 6 0.35 -2.22 2.40
C VAL A 6 -0.10 -0.84 1.94
N CYS A 7 0.73 -0.17 1.16
CA CYS A 7 0.45 1.09 0.49
C CYS A 7 0.83 0.99 -0.99
N ALA A 8 -0.05 0.41 -1.81
CA ALA A 8 0.23 0.18 -3.22
C ALA A 8 -0.12 1.38 -4.14
N ASP A 9 -0.58 2.51 -3.59
CA ASP A 9 -0.91 3.71 -4.36
C ASP A 9 0.37 4.52 -4.68
N PRO A 10 0.80 4.63 -5.96
CA PRO A 10 1.96 5.44 -6.33
C PRO A 10 1.74 6.96 -6.12
N GLY A 11 0.49 7.39 -5.93
CA GLY A 11 0.10 8.75 -5.56
C GLY A 11 0.37 9.08 -4.09
N VAL A 12 0.60 8.07 -3.24
CA VAL A 12 0.90 8.22 -1.81
C VAL A 12 2.36 7.89 -1.54
N PRO A 13 3.25 8.89 -1.46
CA PRO A 13 4.60 8.67 -0.97
C PRO A 13 4.55 8.46 0.55
N ALA A 14 4.81 7.25 1.04
CA ALA A 14 4.64 6.91 2.47
C ALA A 14 5.41 7.87 3.40
N PHE A 15 6.63 8.23 3.04
CA PHE A 15 7.49 9.15 3.80
C PHE A 15 7.50 10.58 3.26
N GLY A 16 6.48 10.95 2.48
CA GLY A 16 6.32 12.33 2.01
C GLY A 16 5.75 13.27 3.08
N ARG A 17 5.40 14.48 2.65
CA ARG A 17 4.87 15.56 3.51
C ARG A 17 3.39 15.88 3.25
N LYS A 18 2.73 15.09 2.39
CA LYS A 18 1.30 15.25 2.07
C LYS A 18 0.45 14.71 3.21
N GLY A 19 -0.81 15.14 3.32
CA GLY A 19 -1.75 14.59 4.31
C GLY A 19 -1.85 13.06 4.26
N CYS A 20 -1.88 12.46 3.06
CA CYS A 20 -1.85 11.01 2.89
C CYS A 20 -0.55 10.34 3.39
N SER A 21 0.59 11.01 3.22
CA SER A 21 1.88 10.55 3.77
C SER A 21 1.89 10.60 5.28
N ILE A 22 1.43 11.72 5.86
CA ILE A 22 1.33 11.88 7.32
C ILE A 22 0.39 10.83 7.89
N HIS A 23 -0.74 10.54 7.23
CA HIS A 23 -1.64 9.46 7.65
C HIS A 23 -0.92 8.12 7.75
N VAL A 24 -0.21 7.69 6.70
CA VAL A 24 0.57 6.43 6.72
C VAL A 24 1.55 6.43 7.90
N GLN A 25 2.29 7.52 8.09
CA GLN A 25 3.28 7.62 9.17
C GLN A 25 2.63 7.55 10.57
N GLU A 26 1.50 8.21 10.78
CA GLU A 26 0.79 8.18 12.07
C GLU A 26 0.16 6.81 12.35
N VAL A 27 -0.34 6.10 11.35
CA VAL A 27 -0.82 4.72 11.56
C VAL A 27 0.34 3.79 11.91
N LEU A 28 1.48 3.90 11.23
CA LEU A 28 2.69 3.15 11.59
C LEU A 28 3.10 3.42 13.05
N ARG A 29 3.10 4.70 13.48
CA ARG A 29 3.38 5.09 14.87
C ARG A 29 2.39 4.49 15.85
N ALA A 30 1.09 4.60 15.57
CA ALA A 30 0.04 4.10 16.45
C ALA A 30 0.13 2.58 16.64
N LEU A 31 0.29 1.82 15.55
CA LEU A 31 0.44 0.37 15.63
C LEU A 31 1.69 -0.05 16.43
N ARG A 32 2.81 0.67 16.25
CA ARG A 32 4.04 0.44 17.03
C ARG A 32 3.88 0.81 18.50
N ALA A 33 3.15 1.87 18.82
CA ALA A 33 2.86 2.27 20.20
C ALA A 33 2.06 1.18 20.95
N GLU A 34 1.20 0.45 20.24
CA GLU A 34 0.49 -0.74 20.74
C GLU A 34 1.37 -2.02 20.77
N GLY A 35 2.67 -1.91 20.51
CA GLY A 35 3.61 -3.03 20.56
C GLY A 35 3.62 -3.93 19.32
N ALA A 36 3.03 -3.51 18.20
CA ALA A 36 3.14 -4.24 16.94
C ALA A 36 4.49 -4.00 16.25
N THR A 37 5.03 -5.05 15.64
CA THR A 37 6.12 -4.94 14.66
C THR A 37 5.46 -4.73 13.30
N VAL A 38 5.65 -3.57 12.70
CA VAL A 38 5.05 -3.23 11.41
C VAL A 38 6.12 -3.23 10.33
N GLU A 39 5.83 -3.86 9.20
CA GLU A 39 6.64 -3.79 7.99
C GLU A 39 5.82 -3.13 6.88
N LEU A 40 6.42 -2.20 6.15
CA LEU A 40 5.76 -1.41 5.13
C LEU A 40 6.03 -1.99 3.74
N LEU A 41 4.99 -2.38 3.02
CA LEU A 41 5.05 -2.72 1.60
C LEU A 41 4.49 -1.55 0.80
N ALA A 42 5.34 -0.81 0.08
CA ALA A 42 4.95 0.46 -0.52
C ALA A 42 5.33 0.62 -1.99
N ALA A 43 4.44 1.19 -2.79
CA ALA A 43 4.71 1.56 -4.19
C ALA A 43 5.62 2.78 -4.32
N ARG A 44 5.61 3.68 -3.33
CA ARG A 44 6.44 4.87 -3.34
C ARG A 44 6.86 5.30 -1.94
N LEU A 45 8.15 5.53 -1.80
CA LEU A 45 8.78 6.24 -0.69
C LEU A 45 9.29 7.57 -1.24
N ASP A 46 9.19 8.66 -0.49
CA ASP A 46 9.94 9.88 -0.78
C ASP A 46 11.13 9.94 0.19
N ASP A 47 12.10 10.83 -0.06
CA ASP A 47 13.42 10.81 0.60
C ASP A 47 13.43 11.34 2.06
N ASP A 48 12.28 11.78 2.58
CA ASP A 48 12.14 12.44 3.89
C ASP A 48 11.65 11.49 5.00
N CYS A 49 12.20 10.27 5.09
CA CYS A 49 11.82 9.32 6.16
C CYS A 49 12.08 9.90 7.56
N PRO A 50 11.02 10.06 8.39
CA PRO A 50 11.16 10.55 9.77
C PRO A 50 12.09 9.67 10.58
N ALA A 51 12.90 10.29 11.45
CA ALA A 51 13.95 9.59 12.19
C ALA A 51 13.41 8.42 13.02
N ASP A 52 12.21 8.56 13.58
CA ASP A 52 11.52 7.56 14.39
C ASP A 52 10.91 6.40 13.59
N LEU A 53 10.87 6.50 12.26
CA LEU A 53 10.36 5.45 11.36
C LEU A 53 11.44 4.78 10.52
N ARG A 54 12.72 5.18 10.66
CA ARG A 54 13.84 4.62 9.87
C ARG A 54 14.13 3.16 10.14
N ASP A 55 13.71 2.66 11.29
CA ASP A 55 13.84 1.26 11.71
C ASP A 55 12.68 0.38 11.25
N VAL A 56 11.62 0.96 10.64
CA VAL A 56 10.56 0.19 9.98
C VAL A 56 11.14 -0.49 8.75
N ALA A 57 11.01 -1.81 8.66
CA ALA A 57 11.40 -2.54 7.46
C ALA A 57 10.49 -2.14 6.30
N VAL A 58 11.08 -1.81 5.15
CA VAL A 58 10.35 -1.36 3.97
C VAL A 58 10.66 -2.21 2.75
N HIS A 59 9.61 -2.71 2.11
CA HIS A 59 9.64 -3.52 0.91
C HIS A 59 9.02 -2.72 -0.24
N CYS A 60 9.84 -2.27 -1.18
CA CYS A 60 9.37 -1.45 -2.29
C CYS A 60 8.73 -2.31 -3.39
N LEU A 61 7.48 -2.02 -3.75
CA LEU A 61 6.84 -2.62 -4.92
C LEU A 61 7.51 -2.12 -6.20
N PRO A 62 7.41 -2.89 -7.31
CA PRO A 62 7.93 -2.47 -8.60
C PRO A 62 7.41 -1.08 -8.99
N ARG A 63 8.33 -0.17 -9.29
CA ARG A 63 7.98 1.21 -9.63
C ARG A 63 7.30 1.25 -11.00
N ALA A 64 6.07 1.78 -11.04
CA ALA A 64 5.43 2.15 -12.30
C ALA A 64 6.28 3.22 -13.02
N GLY A 65 6.62 2.97 -14.29
CA GLY A 65 7.40 3.89 -15.11
C GLY A 65 6.59 5.14 -15.50
N LYS A 66 7.25 6.15 -16.06
CA LYS A 66 6.54 7.22 -16.77
C LYS A 66 5.93 6.62 -18.04
N ALA A 67 4.62 6.39 -18.02
CA ALA A 67 3.89 5.82 -19.14
C ALA A 67 2.58 6.59 -19.41
N PRO A 68 1.91 6.38 -20.57
CA PRO A 68 0.53 6.82 -20.79
C PRO A 68 -0.42 6.21 -19.75
N LEU A 69 -1.60 6.82 -19.56
CA LEU A 69 -2.55 6.43 -18.51
C LEU A 69 -2.86 4.93 -18.50
N ALA A 70 -3.31 4.36 -19.62
CA ALA A 70 -3.63 2.93 -19.74
C ALA A 70 -2.48 2.01 -19.28
N ALA A 71 -1.24 2.36 -19.64
CA ALA A 71 -0.07 1.59 -19.25
C ALA A 71 0.22 1.72 -17.74
N ARG A 72 -0.17 2.82 -17.08
CA ARG A 72 -0.04 2.96 -15.62
C ARG A 72 -1.07 2.12 -14.88
N GLU A 73 -2.31 2.07 -15.37
CA GLU A 73 -3.37 1.22 -14.78
C GLU A 73 -2.94 -0.26 -14.82
N GLN A 74 -2.45 -0.71 -15.98
CA GLN A 74 -1.92 -2.06 -16.16
C GLN A 74 -0.67 -2.34 -15.32
N GLN A 75 0.22 -1.36 -15.14
CA GLN A 75 1.37 -1.50 -14.23
C GLN A 75 0.94 -1.61 -12.76
N ALA A 76 -0.09 -0.85 -12.34
CA ALA A 76 -0.63 -0.93 -11.00
C ALA A 76 -1.30 -2.30 -10.74
N LEU A 77 -2.09 -2.80 -11.70
CA LEU A 77 -2.65 -4.16 -11.65
C LEU A 77 -1.55 -5.23 -11.57
N ALA A 78 -0.52 -5.13 -12.40
CA ALA A 78 0.59 -6.08 -12.41
C ALA A 78 1.40 -6.11 -11.10
N ALA A 79 1.39 -5.00 -10.33
CA ALA A 79 2.08 -4.92 -9.05
C ALA A 79 1.52 -5.91 -8.00
N ASN A 80 0.28 -6.39 -8.14
CA ASN A 80 -0.31 -7.40 -7.25
C ASN A 80 0.50 -8.70 -7.22
N SER A 81 1.07 -9.12 -8.35
CA SER A 81 1.89 -10.34 -8.40
C SER A 81 3.14 -10.21 -7.52
N ALA A 82 3.82 -9.06 -7.59
CA ALA A 82 4.98 -8.77 -6.77
C ALA A 82 4.61 -8.57 -5.29
N LEU A 83 3.50 -7.87 -5.02
CA LEU A 83 2.97 -7.69 -3.66
C LEU A 83 2.65 -9.04 -3.00
N ARG A 84 1.99 -9.95 -3.73
CA ARG A 84 1.70 -11.31 -3.27
C ARG A 84 2.98 -12.07 -2.95
N GLU A 85 3.98 -12.05 -3.84
CA GLU A 85 5.27 -12.70 -3.59
C GLU A 85 5.96 -12.14 -2.33
N MET A 86 5.97 -10.82 -2.15
CA MET A 86 6.54 -10.18 -0.96
C MET A 86 5.82 -10.59 0.33
N LEU A 87 4.49 -10.62 0.32
CA LEU A 87 3.70 -11.03 1.49
C LEU A 87 4.03 -12.47 1.91
N TRP A 88 4.14 -13.39 0.95
CA TRP A 88 4.54 -14.78 1.23
C TRP A 88 6.00 -14.89 1.69
N ARG A 89 6.91 -14.11 1.12
CA ARG A 89 8.34 -14.16 1.43
C ARG A 89 8.67 -13.61 2.83
N HIS A 90 8.01 -12.53 3.24
CA HIS A 90 8.35 -11.79 4.46
C HIS A 90 7.45 -12.13 5.67
N GLY A 91 6.40 -12.93 5.44
CA GLY A 91 5.57 -13.49 6.50
C GLY A 91 6.31 -14.50 7.41
N PRO A 92 5.59 -15.21 8.31
CA PRO A 92 4.16 -15.10 8.54
C PRO A 92 3.77 -13.76 9.17
N TRP A 93 2.55 -13.32 8.87
CA TRP A 93 1.93 -12.11 9.42
C TRP A 93 0.83 -12.52 10.39
N ASP A 94 0.58 -11.67 11.38
CA ASP A 94 -0.56 -11.81 12.27
C ASP A 94 -1.78 -11.02 11.77
N ALA A 95 -1.56 -10.01 10.92
CA ALA A 95 -2.62 -9.24 10.26
C ALA A 95 -2.07 -8.51 9.02
N VAL A 96 -2.97 -8.16 8.09
CA VAL A 96 -2.68 -7.23 6.98
C VAL A 96 -3.50 -5.96 7.18
N TYR A 97 -2.82 -4.82 7.13
CA TYR A 97 -3.43 -3.50 7.04
C TYR A 97 -3.18 -2.97 5.63
N GLU A 98 -4.21 -2.80 4.81
CA GLU A 98 -4.06 -2.28 3.45
C GLU A 98 -4.75 -0.93 3.30
N ARG A 99 -4.00 0.05 2.80
CA ARG A 99 -4.58 1.32 2.38
C ARG A 99 -5.15 1.17 0.97
N TYR A 100 -6.44 1.47 0.82
CA TYR A 100 -7.14 1.30 -0.45
C TYR A 100 -6.43 2.03 -1.61
N SER A 101 -6.26 1.31 -2.72
CA SER A 101 -5.74 1.76 -4.01
C SER A 101 -6.55 1.06 -5.09
N LEU A 102 -6.91 1.77 -6.17
CA LEU A 102 -7.87 1.30 -7.19
C LEU A 102 -7.59 -0.11 -7.72
N TRP A 103 -6.31 -0.41 -7.97
CA TRP A 103 -5.89 -1.65 -8.61
C TRP A 103 -5.17 -2.59 -7.64
N SER A 104 -5.24 -2.37 -6.32
CA SER A 104 -4.58 -3.22 -5.32
C SER A 104 -5.59 -4.12 -4.63
N PHE A 105 -5.30 -5.42 -4.60
CA PHE A 105 -6.14 -6.43 -3.95
C PHE A 105 -5.33 -7.54 -3.26
N ALA A 106 -4.04 -7.70 -3.58
CA ALA A 106 -3.23 -8.82 -3.10
C ALA A 106 -3.02 -8.85 -1.57
N GLY A 107 -3.10 -7.71 -0.87
CA GLY A 107 -3.00 -7.69 0.60
C GLY A 107 -4.21 -8.34 1.27
N MET A 108 -5.41 -7.92 0.88
CA MET A 108 -6.66 -8.53 1.37
C MET A 108 -6.83 -9.98 0.92
N GLU A 109 -6.43 -10.34 -0.31
CA GLU A 109 -6.39 -11.74 -0.73
C GLU A 109 -5.46 -12.58 0.15
N HIS A 110 -4.25 -12.08 0.44
CA HIS A 110 -3.31 -12.79 1.31
C HIS A 110 -3.89 -13.02 2.71
N ALA A 111 -4.55 -12.01 3.29
CA ALA A 111 -5.20 -12.12 4.59
C ALA A 111 -6.29 -13.21 4.58
N ALA A 112 -7.15 -13.20 3.55
CA ALA A 112 -8.20 -14.20 3.38
C ALA A 112 -7.64 -15.61 3.17
N GLU A 113 -6.63 -15.77 2.31
CA GLU A 113 -6.00 -17.06 1.98
C GLU A 113 -5.27 -17.68 3.19
N THR A 114 -4.69 -16.85 4.06
CA THR A 114 -3.95 -17.31 5.24
C THR A 114 -4.79 -17.34 6.52
N GLY A 115 -6.05 -16.89 6.45
CA GLY A 115 -6.98 -16.91 7.59
C GLY A 115 -6.63 -15.90 8.70
N ILE A 116 -5.88 -14.84 8.38
CA ILE A 116 -5.51 -13.78 9.33
C ILE A 116 -6.42 -12.55 9.14
N PRO A 117 -6.58 -11.70 10.16
CA PRO A 117 -7.31 -10.44 10.03
C PRO A 117 -6.78 -9.55 8.89
N GLY A 118 -7.69 -9.07 8.04
CA GLY A 118 -7.44 -8.04 7.03
C GLY A 118 -8.22 -6.77 7.36
N LEU A 119 -7.56 -5.61 7.33
CA LEU A 119 -8.18 -4.30 7.47
C LEU A 119 -7.92 -3.48 6.21
N LEU A 120 -8.99 -3.07 5.53
CA LEU A 120 -8.92 -2.19 4.37
C LEU A 120 -9.29 -0.74 4.76
N GLU A 121 -8.32 0.17 4.71
CA GLU A 121 -8.48 1.59 4.99
C GLU A 121 -8.98 2.33 3.73
N VAL A 122 -10.31 2.47 3.61
CA VAL A 122 -10.96 3.21 2.52
C VAL A 122 -10.99 4.70 2.84
N ASN A 123 -10.10 5.46 2.19
CA ASN A 123 -9.85 6.86 2.53
C ASN A 123 -10.60 7.90 1.68
N ALA A 124 -11.01 7.51 0.49
CA ALA A 124 -11.56 8.41 -0.50
C ALA A 124 -12.37 7.62 -1.53
N PRO A 125 -13.35 8.26 -2.19
CA PRO A 125 -14.10 7.68 -3.30
C PRO A 125 -13.21 7.64 -4.56
N LEU A 126 -12.19 6.77 -4.57
CA LEU A 126 -11.13 6.79 -5.60
C LEU A 126 -11.67 6.54 -7.01
N ILE A 127 -12.76 5.78 -7.16
CA ILE A 127 -13.37 5.49 -8.47
C ILE A 127 -13.99 6.76 -9.05
N GLU A 128 -14.72 7.50 -8.22
CA GLU A 128 -15.33 8.79 -8.55
C GLU A 128 -14.24 9.83 -8.85
N GLU A 129 -13.25 9.96 -7.98
CA GLU A 129 -12.13 10.90 -8.17
C GLU A 129 -11.34 10.60 -9.47
N GLN A 130 -11.10 9.33 -9.77
CA GLN A 130 -10.40 8.93 -10.99
C GLN A 130 -11.23 9.25 -12.23
N THR A 131 -12.53 8.97 -12.18
CA THR A 131 -13.47 9.27 -13.28
C THR A 131 -13.56 10.77 -13.55
N GLU A 132 -13.64 11.60 -12.52
CA GLU A 132 -13.82 13.05 -12.64
C GLU A 132 -12.55 13.81 -13.02
N HIS A 133 -11.37 13.37 -12.54
CA HIS A 133 -10.16 14.21 -12.61
C HIS A 133 -9.01 13.62 -13.43
N ARG A 134 -8.99 12.31 -13.68
CA ARG A 134 -7.81 11.63 -14.23
C ARG A 134 -8.10 10.73 -15.43
N GLY A 135 -9.36 10.38 -15.65
CA GLY A 135 -9.80 9.38 -16.61
C GLY A 135 -9.67 7.97 -16.02
N LEU A 136 -10.71 7.15 -16.19
CA LEU A 136 -10.75 5.73 -15.81
C LEU A 136 -10.97 4.92 -17.09
N LEU A 137 -9.92 4.23 -17.56
CA LEU A 137 -9.99 3.45 -18.81
C LEU A 137 -10.38 2.00 -18.53
N ASP A 138 -9.79 1.39 -17.51
CA ASP A 138 -10.15 0.06 -17.05
C ASP A 138 -11.27 0.13 -16.00
N ARG A 139 -12.50 -0.13 -16.44
CA ARG A 139 -13.70 -0.08 -15.58
C ARG A 139 -14.10 -1.43 -15.00
N ASP A 140 -13.63 -2.51 -15.60
CA ASP A 140 -14.08 -3.86 -15.29
C ASP A 140 -13.01 -4.68 -14.55
N GLY A 141 -11.75 -4.21 -14.53
CA GLY A 141 -10.63 -4.84 -13.82
C GLY A 141 -9.84 -5.83 -14.66
#